data_AF-A0A966AKA9-F1
#
_entry.id   AF-A0A966AKA9-F1
#
_cell.length_a   1.000
_cell.length_b   1.000
_cell.length_c   1.000
_cell.angle_alpha   90.00
_cell.angle_beta   90.00
_cell.angle_gamma   90.00
#
_symmetry.space_group_name_H-M   'P 1'
#
loop_
_entity.id
_entity.type
_entity.pdbx_description
1 polymer ?
#
loop_
_entity_poly.entity_id
_entity_poly.type
_entity_poly.pdbx_seq_one_letter_code
_entity_poly.pdbx_strand_id
1 'polypeptide(L)' 'MDSTSGINIENISYAYGETVALEDVSLAVDPGRFTALLGP' A
#
# COMPACT_ATOMS: atom_id res chain seq x y z
N MET A 1 26.16 -3.45 -4.99
CA MET A 1 25.03 -2.73 -5.61
C MET A 1 23.89 -2.84 -4.61
N ASP A 2 23.60 -1.77 -3.87
CA ASP A 2 22.45 -1.75 -2.96
C ASP A 2 21.18 -1.60 -3.79
N SER A 3 20.41 -2.67 -3.89
CA SER A 3 19.07 -2.65 -4.47
C SER A 3 18.08 -2.31 -3.37
N THR A 4 18.04 -1.04 -2.96
CA THR A 4 17.01 -0.57 -2.03
C THR A 4 15.68 -0.59 -2.75
N SER A 5 14.86 -1.60 -2.49
CA SER A 5 13.53 -1.72 -3.11
C SER A 5 12.48 -0.97 -2.29
N GLY A 6 11.64 -0.22 -2.98
CA GLY A 6 10.46 0.44 -2.41
C GLY A 6 9.30 -0.53 -2.23
N ILE A 7 8.16 -0.03 -1.76
CA ILE A 7 6.91 -0.79 -1.72
C ILE A 7 6.12 -0.45 -2.98
N ASN A 8 5.64 -1.45 -3.71
CA ASN A 8 4.66 -1.27 -4.77
C ASN A 8 3.54 -2.30 -4.59
N ILE A 9 2.31 -1.81 -4.44
CA ILE A 9 1.10 -2.63 -4.39
C ILE A 9 0.08 -2.04 -5.36
N GLU A 10 -0.56 -2.92 -6.12
CA GLU A 10 -1.44 -2.53 -7.23
C GLU A 10 -2.76 -3.29 -7.11
N ASN A 11 -3.87 -2.55 -7.24
CA ASN A 11 -5.22 -3.09 -7.38
C ASN A 11 -5.61 -4.05 -6.24
N ILE A 12 -5.25 -3.70 -5.02
CA ILE A 12 -5.51 -4.54 -3.85
C ILE A 12 -6.92 -4.28 -3.35
N SER A 13 -7.75 -5.32 -3.36
CA SER A 13 -9.05 -5.35 -2.70
C SER A 13 -9.03 -6.35 -1.55
N TYR A 14 -9.63 -5.98 -0.42
CA TYR A 14 -9.69 -6.84 0.75
C TYR A 14 -10.97 -6.59 1.55
N ALA A 15 -11.62 -7.67 1.99
CA ALA A 15 -12.83 -7.62 2.79
C ALA A 15 -12.70 -8.52 4.03
N TYR A 16 -13.21 -8.02 5.16
CA TYR A 16 -13.46 -8.80 6.37
C TYR A 16 -14.90 -9.30 6.35
N GLY A 17 -15.10 -10.51 5.83
CA GLY A 17 -16.43 -11.06 5.62
C GLY A 17 -17.21 -10.20 4.63
N GLU A 18 -18.31 -9.60 5.09
CA GLU A 18 -19.14 -8.70 4.28
C GLU A 18 -18.64 -7.25 4.25
N THR A 19 -17.68 -6.88 5.11
CA THR A 19 -17.17 -5.51 5.20
C THR A 19 -15.97 -5.31 4.28
N VAL A 20 -16.11 -4.47 3.26
CA VAL A 20 -15.00 -4.08 2.37
C VAL A 20 -14.08 -3.11 3.11
N ALA A 21 -12.82 -3.49 3.28
CA ALA A 21 -11.79 -2.68 3.94
C ALA A 21 -10.87 -1.96 2.96
N LEU A 22 -10.58 -2.60 1.82
CA LEU A 22 -9.84 -2.02 0.70
C LEU A 22 -10.61 -2.32 -0.58
N GLU A 23 -10.80 -1.31 -1.40
CA GLU A 23 -11.45 -1.43 -2.70
C GLU A 23 -10.52 -0.84 -3.76
N ASP A 24 -9.92 -1.71 -4.57
CA ASP A 24 -9.02 -1.38 -5.70
C ASP A 24 -7.93 -0.35 -5.34
N VAL A 25 -7.21 -0.61 -4.25
CA VAL A 25 -6.21 0.32 -3.71
C VAL A 25 -4.83 0.03 -4.32
N SER A 26 -4.17 1.07 -4.82
CA SER A 26 -2.78 1.05 -5.26
C SER A 26 -1.94 2.04 -4.45
N LEU A 27 -0.72 1.66 -4.07
CA LEU A 27 0.21 2.48 -3.30
C LEU A 27 1.66 2.18 -3.70
N ALA A 28 2.41 3.25 -3.94
CA ALA A 28 3.85 3.20 -4.16
C ALA A 28 4.59 4.02 -3.09
N VAL A 29 5.67 3.44 -2.54
CA VAL A 29 6.58 4.09 -1.60
C VAL A 29 8.00 3.96 -2.13
N ASP A 30 8.62 5.10 -2.41
CA ASP A 30 9.98 5.15 -2.94
C ASP A 30 11.02 4.67 -1.91
N PRO A 31 12.12 4.04 -2.35
CA PRO A 31 13.22 3.66 -1.47
C PRO A 31 13.76 4.86 -0.67
N GLY A 32 13.96 4.69 0.64
CA GLY A 32 14.50 5.73 1.51
C GLY A 32 13.52 6.85 1.86
N ARG A 33 12.25 6.76 1.43
CA ARG A 33 11.21 7.74 1.74
C ARG A 33 10.43 7.34 3.00
N PHE A 34 10.29 8.28 3.94
CA PHE A 34 9.34 8.15 5.04
C PHE A 34 7.93 8.49 4.53
N THR A 35 7.00 7.54 4.66
CA THR A 35 5.61 7.68 4.19
C THR A 35 4.65 7.26 5.30
N ALA A 36 3.64 8.09 5.56
CA ALA A 36 2.58 7.79 6.53
C ALA A 36 1.25 7.56 5.81
N LEU A 37 0.54 6.51 6.20
CA LEU A 37 -0.85 6.28 5.84
C LEU A 37 -1.72 6.66 7.03
N LEU A 38 -2.54 7.69 6.86
CA LEU A 38 -3.37 8.27 7.92
C LEU A 38 -4.84 8.20 7.51
N GLY A 39 -5.71 7.95 8.47
CA GLY A 39 -7.17 7.97 8.31
C GLY A 39 -7.81 8.84 9.41
N PRO A 40 -9.12 9.10 9.31
CA PRO A 40 -9.90 9.75 10.37
C PRO A 40 -9.76 9.03 11.72
#